data_AF-U6MYL6-F1
#
_entry.id   AF-U6MYL6-F1
#
_cell.length_a   1.000
_cell.length_b   1.000
_cell.length_c   1.000
_cell.angle_alpha   90.00
_cell.angle_beta   90.00
_cell.angle_gamma   90.00
#
_symmetry.space_group_name_H-M   'P 1'
#
loop_
_entity.id
_entity.type
_entity.pdbx_description
1 polymer ?
#
loop_
_entity_poly.entity_id
_entity_poly.type
_entity_poly.pdbx_seq_one_letter_code
_entity_poly.pdbx_strand_id
1 'polypeptide(L)'
;MVAVVKTEEGQVLGAIISSELKEGGHNFFGDDNTCLFSLEPQLNVLRTSGLGRNFVYLNTKNKFHPIGLGFGGQVGAFRFWIGDEMKDCYITKSDCTYSPGRMLQTMNEPIPQGPDPLDSLSGLTTTVEGATATSSSSRPRADASVSPPSAEGSLTANFLVPLNVKELEIWGTGDASTLEQQQHLLKQQEKLRQERRQVDKGRLLDSNFDREFLLGGTFSRAKGPEAPAV
;
A
#
# COMPACT_ATOMS: atom_id res chain seq x y z
N MET A 1 -9.02 7.66 -7.58
CA MET A 1 -8.23 8.63 -8.38
C MET A 1 -6.81 8.10 -8.56
N VAL A 2 -6.09 8.60 -9.57
CA VAL A 2 -4.68 8.25 -9.81
C VAL A 2 -3.87 9.53 -9.96
N ALA A 3 -2.80 9.66 -9.18
CA ALA A 3 -1.80 10.70 -9.34
C ALA A 3 -0.59 10.10 -10.07
N VAL A 4 -0.16 10.72 -11.17
CA VAL A 4 0.98 10.30 -11.99
C VAL A 4 1.96 11.46 -12.05
N VAL A 5 3.22 11.18 -11.72
CA VAL A 5 4.34 12.11 -11.77
C VAL A 5 5.35 11.63 -12.78
N LYS A 6 5.70 12.53 -13.70
CA LYS A 6 6.83 12.37 -14.60
C LYS A 6 7.98 13.25 -14.13
N THR A 7 9.16 12.67 -14.03
CA THR A 7 10.37 13.41 -13.63
C THR A 7 11.10 13.96 -14.86
N GLU A 8 11.99 14.93 -14.65
CA GLU A 8 12.86 15.44 -15.73
C GLU A 8 13.84 14.37 -16.22
N GLU A 9 14.18 13.41 -15.37
CA GLU A 9 15.01 12.25 -15.69
C GLU A 9 14.25 11.15 -16.46
N GLY A 10 12.96 11.37 -16.76
CA GLY A 10 12.13 10.45 -17.53
C GLY A 10 11.50 9.32 -16.71
N GLN A 11 11.62 9.34 -15.38
CA GLN A 11 10.97 8.34 -14.53
C GLN A 11 9.48 8.63 -14.42
N VAL A 12 8.68 7.58 -14.26
CA VAL A 12 7.22 7.69 -14.11
C VAL A 12 6.81 6.95 -12.85
N LEU A 13 6.19 7.66 -11.92
CA LEU A 13 5.78 7.13 -10.62
C LEU A 13 4.54 7.84 -10.11
N GLY A 14 3.94 7.38 -9.02
CA GLY A 14 2.70 7.97 -8.58
C GLY A 14 2.03 7.26 -7.42
N ALA A 15 0.75 7.56 -7.26
CA ALA A 15 -0.10 6.98 -6.24
C ALA A 15 -1.50 6.69 -6.77
N ILE A 16 -2.05 5.54 -6.38
CA ILE A 16 -3.49 5.29 -6.46
C ILE A 16 -4.09 5.79 -5.15
N ILE A 17 -5.09 6.67 -5.27
CA ILE A 17 -5.80 7.28 -4.15
C ILE A 17 -7.22 6.73 -4.14
N SER A 18 -7.53 5.93 -3.11
CA SER A 18 -8.83 5.28 -2.95
C SER A 18 -9.95 6.24 -2.56
N SER A 19 -9.62 7.34 -1.87
CA SER A 19 -10.58 8.34 -1.42
C SER A 19 -10.61 9.59 -2.31
N GLU A 20 -11.61 10.45 -2.09
CA GLU A 20 -11.60 11.81 -2.63
C GLU A 20 -10.43 12.62 -2.06
N LEU A 21 -9.91 13.56 -2.86
CA LEU A 21 -8.83 14.47 -2.44
C LEU A 21 -9.43 15.55 -1.55
N LYS A 22 -8.96 15.67 -0.30
CA LYS A 22 -9.51 16.61 0.69
C LYS A 22 -8.44 17.54 1.20
N GLU A 23 -8.77 18.81 1.35
CA GLU A 23 -7.91 19.78 2.02
C GLU A 23 -7.83 19.42 3.52
N GLY A 24 -6.71 18.80 3.92
CA GLY A 24 -6.49 18.32 5.28
C GLY A 24 -5.74 19.32 6.16
N GLY A 25 -5.03 20.28 5.56
CA GLY A 25 -4.19 21.27 6.22
C GLY A 25 -2.97 20.64 6.91
N HIS A 26 -3.19 19.94 8.03
CA HIS A 26 -2.18 19.13 8.70
C HIS A 26 -2.57 17.66 8.90
N ASN A 27 -3.84 17.33 8.65
CA ASN A 27 -4.37 15.99 8.85
C ASN A 27 -4.23 15.13 7.60
N PHE A 28 -3.85 13.88 7.81
CA PHE A 28 -3.87 12.87 6.76
C PHE A 28 -5.28 12.31 6.58
N PHE A 29 -5.60 11.86 5.38
CA PHE A 29 -6.84 11.20 5.01
C PHE A 29 -6.56 10.01 4.09
N GLY A 30 -7.62 9.29 3.71
CA GLY A 30 -7.54 8.09 2.87
C GLY A 30 -7.65 6.80 3.68
N ASP A 31 -7.44 5.68 3.00
CA ASP A 31 -7.55 4.34 3.54
C ASP A 31 -6.40 3.44 3.06
N ASP A 32 -6.42 2.19 3.53
CA ASP A 32 -5.42 1.17 3.24
C ASP A 32 -5.44 0.63 1.80
N ASN A 33 -6.44 1.00 0.97
CA ASN A 33 -6.48 0.69 -0.45
C ASN A 33 -5.64 1.68 -1.29
N THR A 34 -5.10 2.72 -0.68
CA THR A 34 -4.14 3.63 -1.30
C THR A 34 -2.81 2.89 -1.53
N CYS A 35 -2.15 3.09 -2.66
CA CYS A 35 -0.81 2.52 -2.88
C CYS A 35 0.09 3.47 -3.68
N LEU A 36 1.40 3.32 -3.51
CA LEU A 36 2.39 4.02 -4.33
C LEU A 36 2.87 3.09 -5.44
N PHE A 37 3.26 3.66 -6.58
CA PHE A 37 3.79 2.89 -7.69
C PHE A 37 4.91 3.61 -8.43
N SER A 38 5.71 2.82 -9.15
CA SER A 38 6.62 3.25 -10.20
C SER A 38 6.28 2.48 -11.46
N LEU A 39 6.34 3.11 -12.63
CA LEU A 39 6.08 2.53 -13.95
C LEU A 39 7.36 2.48 -14.79
N GLU A 40 8.17 3.53 -14.74
CA GLU A 40 9.43 3.65 -15.47
C GLU A 40 10.56 4.06 -14.50
N PRO A 41 11.72 3.37 -14.48
CA PRO A 41 12.16 2.35 -15.44
C PRO A 41 11.61 0.93 -15.21
N GLN A 42 11.06 0.66 -14.03
CA GLN A 42 10.54 -0.66 -13.68
C GLN A 42 9.21 -0.52 -12.93
N LEU A 43 8.27 -1.39 -13.28
CA LEU A 43 7.01 -1.50 -12.55
C LEU A 43 7.27 -1.97 -11.11
N ASN A 44 6.87 -1.15 -10.14
CA ASN A 44 6.86 -1.50 -8.73
C ASN A 44 5.59 -0.96 -8.06
N VAL A 45 5.02 -1.70 -7.12
CA VAL A 45 3.83 -1.29 -6.38
C VAL A 45 4.07 -1.48 -4.88
N LEU A 46 4.10 -0.37 -4.15
CA LEU A 46 4.24 -0.34 -2.70
C LEU A 46 2.85 -0.20 -2.07
N ARG A 47 2.31 -1.34 -1.63
CA ARG A 47 1.06 -1.38 -0.87
C ARG A 47 1.26 -0.84 0.54
N THR A 48 0.16 -0.53 1.22
CA THR A 48 0.16 -0.17 2.63
C THR A 48 0.73 -1.29 3.48
N SER A 49 1.47 -0.93 4.52
CA SER A 49 2.11 -1.89 5.45
C SER A 49 1.15 -2.39 6.54
N GLY A 50 0.03 -1.69 6.74
CA GLY A 50 -0.90 -1.90 7.85
C GLY A 50 -0.45 -1.30 9.20
N LEU A 51 0.75 -0.71 9.29
CA LEU A 51 1.29 -0.15 10.54
C LEU A 51 0.88 1.32 10.73
N GLY A 52 1.07 2.14 9.69
CA GLY A 52 0.75 3.55 9.66
C GLY A 52 -0.59 3.83 9.01
N ARG A 53 -1.23 4.94 9.40
CA ARG A 53 -2.52 5.42 8.85
C ARG A 53 -2.42 6.78 8.15
N ASN A 54 -1.19 7.26 7.94
CA ASN A 54 -0.92 8.54 7.31
C ASN A 54 -0.85 8.32 5.80
N PHE A 55 -1.99 8.08 5.14
CA PHE A 55 -2.03 7.68 3.73
C PHE A 55 -1.76 8.86 2.78
N VAL A 56 -2.65 9.85 2.77
CA VAL A 56 -2.57 11.01 1.88
C VAL A 56 -2.63 12.30 2.68
N TYR A 57 -1.79 13.25 2.30
CA TYR A 57 -1.71 14.60 2.85
C TYR A 57 -1.94 15.60 1.73
N LEU A 58 -2.83 16.56 1.93
CA LEU A 58 -2.96 17.70 1.05
C LEU A 58 -3.14 18.96 1.88
N ASN A 59 -2.30 19.95 1.60
CA ASN A 59 -2.41 21.28 2.17
C ASN A 59 -2.13 22.34 1.11
N THR A 60 -3.12 23.20 0.86
CA THR A 60 -3.01 24.34 -0.06
C THR A 60 -3.15 25.69 0.65
N LYS A 61 -3.60 25.70 1.91
CA LYS A 61 -4.01 26.94 2.60
C LYS A 61 -3.24 27.22 3.89
N ASN A 62 -2.91 26.18 4.66
CA ASN A 62 -2.36 26.34 6.00
C ASN A 62 -0.85 26.59 5.95
N LYS A 63 -0.43 27.84 6.12
CA LYS A 63 0.97 28.27 6.09
C LYS A 63 1.81 27.79 7.28
N PHE A 64 1.19 27.24 8.34
CA PHE A 64 1.92 26.69 9.49
C PHE A 64 2.41 25.25 9.23
N HIS A 65 1.97 24.62 8.14
CA HIS A 65 2.39 23.29 7.74
C HIS A 65 2.87 23.31 6.28
N PRO A 66 3.64 22.31 5.83
CA PRO A 66 4.14 22.25 4.46
C PRO A 66 2.99 22.33 3.45
N ILE A 67 3.09 23.24 2.49
CA ILE A 67 2.11 23.35 1.40
C ILE A 67 2.54 22.38 0.30
N GLY A 68 1.63 21.49 -0.10
CA GLY A 68 1.90 20.45 -1.07
C GLY A 68 1.05 19.19 -0.90
N LEU A 69 1.43 18.17 -1.67
CA LEU A 69 0.81 16.84 -1.70
C LEU A 69 1.83 15.83 -1.19
N GLY A 70 1.44 15.09 -0.16
CA GLY A 70 2.28 14.09 0.49
C GLY A 70 1.59 12.74 0.59
N PHE A 71 2.40 11.69 0.63
CA PHE A 71 1.94 10.34 0.89
C PHE A 71 2.84 9.70 1.93
N GLY A 72 2.25 9.00 2.90
CA GLY A 72 3.01 8.20 3.86
C GLY A 72 3.82 9.05 4.85
N GLY A 73 4.40 8.36 5.83
CA GLY A 73 5.30 8.98 6.82
C GLY A 73 4.56 9.91 7.76
N GLN A 74 5.14 11.08 8.00
CA GLN A 74 4.61 12.12 8.88
C GLN A 74 4.89 13.50 8.31
N VAL A 75 4.25 14.53 8.84
CA VAL A 75 4.51 15.92 8.41
C VAL A 75 6.00 16.22 8.58
N GLY A 76 6.65 16.62 7.47
CA GLY A 76 8.09 16.90 7.41
C GLY A 76 8.97 15.71 7.03
N ALA A 77 8.43 14.49 6.96
CA ALA A 77 9.14 13.29 6.52
C ALA A 77 8.18 12.33 5.82
N PHE A 78 7.74 12.70 4.62
CA PHE A 78 6.79 11.91 3.84
C PHE A 78 7.47 10.74 3.10
N ARG A 79 6.71 9.71 2.73
CA ARG A 79 7.22 8.67 1.82
C ARG A 79 7.47 9.22 0.42
N PHE A 80 6.50 10.00 -0.06
CA PHE A 80 6.55 10.67 -1.35
C PHE A 80 5.97 12.07 -1.16
N TRP A 81 6.75 13.08 -1.51
CA TRP A 81 6.42 14.48 -1.31
C TRP A 81 6.53 15.25 -2.62
N ILE A 82 5.50 16.06 -2.87
CA ILE A 82 5.46 17.05 -3.94
C ILE A 82 5.14 18.39 -3.28
N GLY A 83 6.13 19.28 -3.21
CA GLY A 83 5.94 20.59 -2.63
C GLY A 83 5.15 21.53 -3.55
N ASP A 84 4.79 22.68 -2.99
CA ASP A 84 4.14 23.76 -3.74
C ASP A 84 4.97 24.16 -4.97
N GLU A 85 4.28 24.49 -6.07
CA GLU A 85 4.90 24.79 -7.37
C GLU A 85 5.90 23.72 -7.85
N MET A 86 5.74 22.45 -7.46
CA MET A 86 6.65 21.34 -7.78
C MET A 86 8.08 21.51 -7.23
N LYS A 87 8.26 22.32 -6.18
CA LYS A 87 9.55 22.55 -5.53
C LYS A 87 9.78 21.59 -4.39
N ASP A 88 11.05 21.39 -4.04
CA ASP A 88 11.49 20.58 -2.89
C ASP A 88 10.86 19.17 -2.84
N CYS A 89 10.60 18.58 -4.01
CA CYS A 89 10.01 17.24 -4.11
C CYS A 89 11.04 16.17 -3.71
N TYR A 90 10.58 15.12 -3.04
CA TYR A 90 11.45 14.03 -2.62
C TYR A 90 10.71 12.73 -2.38
N ILE A 91 11.48 11.64 -2.30
CA ILE A 91 11.01 10.30 -1.93
C ILE A 91 11.92 9.75 -0.83
N THR A 92 11.36 8.92 0.04
CA THR A 92 12.12 8.17 1.04
C THR A 92 12.08 6.67 0.80
N LYS A 93 13.09 5.96 1.33
CA LYS A 93 13.25 4.51 1.09
C LYS A 93 12.25 3.65 1.88
N SER A 94 11.73 4.17 3.00
CA SER A 94 10.78 3.48 3.86
C SER A 94 9.99 4.45 4.73
N ASP A 95 8.84 4.03 5.24
CA ASP A 95 8.04 4.73 6.24
C ASP A 95 7.13 3.71 6.94
N CYS A 96 6.31 4.15 7.90
CA CYS A 96 5.39 3.25 8.60
C CYS A 96 4.08 2.99 7.85
N THR A 97 3.67 3.80 6.88
CA THR A 97 2.39 3.65 6.14
C THR A 97 2.50 2.70 4.95
N TYR A 98 3.56 2.78 4.15
CA TYR A 98 3.74 1.92 2.97
C TYR A 98 4.81 0.85 3.18
N SER A 99 4.73 -0.24 2.43
CA SER A 99 5.75 -1.27 2.38
C SER A 99 7.13 -0.68 2.02
N PRO A 100 8.23 -1.20 2.59
CA PRO A 100 9.57 -0.73 2.26
C PRO A 100 9.88 -1.04 0.80
N GLY A 101 10.67 -0.19 0.16
CA GLY A 101 11.06 -0.38 -1.24
C GLY A 101 11.41 0.94 -1.93
N ARG A 102 12.20 0.84 -3.00
CA ARG A 102 12.58 2.01 -3.80
C ARG A 102 11.50 2.29 -4.85
N MET A 103 10.97 3.52 -4.84
CA MET A 103 10.11 4.02 -5.93
C MET A 103 10.92 4.55 -7.11
N LEU A 104 12.11 5.08 -6.83
CA LEU A 104 13.08 5.50 -7.84
C LEU A 104 14.15 4.42 -7.94
N GLN A 105 14.20 3.77 -9.10
CA GLN A 105 15.34 2.96 -9.49
C GLN A 105 16.11 3.72 -10.56
N THR A 106 17.43 3.79 -10.41
CA THR A 106 18.32 4.21 -11.49
C THR A 106 18.62 2.98 -12.34
N MET A 107 18.66 3.15 -13.67
CA MET A 107 18.86 2.05 -14.65
C MET A 107 20.10 1.17 -14.40
N ASN A 108 21.04 1.62 -13.57
CA ASN A 108 22.30 0.93 -13.27
C ASN A 108 22.37 0.33 -11.84
N GLU A 109 21.29 0.37 -11.05
CA GLU A 109 21.29 -0.35 -9.78
C GLU A 109 21.02 -1.85 -9.99
N PRO A 110 21.79 -2.74 -9.33
CA PRO A 110 21.48 -4.16 -9.32
C PRO A 110 20.07 -4.36 -8.76
N ILE A 111 19.25 -5.15 -9.48
CA ILE A 111 17.93 -5.55 -9.02
C ILE A 111 18.10 -6.18 -7.63
N PRO A 112 17.43 -5.65 -6.57
CA PRO A 112 17.46 -6.29 -5.27
C PRO A 112 16.86 -7.69 -5.42
N GLN A 113 17.71 -8.71 -5.47
CA GLN A 113 17.27 -10.09 -5.32
C GLN A 113 16.78 -10.21 -3.87
N GLY A 114 15.54 -10.66 -3.70
CA GLY A 114 14.99 -10.92 -2.36
C GLY A 114 15.94 -11.84 -1.57
N PRO A 115 15.89 -11.83 -0.23
CA PRO A 115 16.76 -12.69 0.55
C PRO A 115 16.55 -14.15 0.12
N ASP A 116 17.60 -14.77 -0.41
CA ASP A 116 17.60 -16.19 -0.67
C ASP A 116 17.33 -16.92 0.65
N PRO A 117 16.41 -17.88 0.69
CA PRO A 117 16.00 -18.54 1.94
C PRO A 117 17.12 -19.35 2.63
N LEU A 118 18.32 -19.41 2.06
CA LEU A 118 19.47 -20.15 2.60
C LEU A 118 20.38 -19.34 3.54
N ASP A 119 20.30 -18.00 3.59
CA ASP A 119 21.21 -17.20 4.42
C ASP A 119 20.73 -16.99 5.88
N SER A 120 19.54 -17.48 6.23
CA SER A 120 18.95 -17.27 7.57
C SER A 120 19.48 -18.21 8.68
N LEU A 121 20.46 -19.09 8.39
CA LEU A 121 20.91 -20.12 9.34
C LEU A 121 22.37 -19.98 9.81
N SER A 122 23.06 -18.88 9.50
CA SER A 122 24.45 -18.67 9.93
C SER A 122 24.61 -17.82 11.20
N GLY A 123 23.52 -17.27 11.74
CA GLY A 123 23.54 -16.34 12.88
C GLY A 123 23.42 -16.93 14.28
N LEU A 124 23.45 -18.26 14.46
CA LEU A 124 23.24 -18.88 15.77
C LEU A 124 24.38 -19.83 16.17
N THR A 125 25.55 -19.28 16.54
CA THR A 125 26.50 -19.96 17.42
C THR A 125 27.00 -19.04 18.53
N THR A 126 26.36 -19.25 19.68
CA THR A 126 26.81 -19.16 21.07
C THR A 126 28.30 -18.88 21.32
N THR A 127 28.59 -17.81 22.05
CA THR A 127 29.54 -17.85 23.19
C THR A 127 28.98 -17.04 24.35
N VAL A 128 28.69 -17.74 25.43
CA VAL A 128 28.32 -17.24 26.75
C VAL A 128 29.61 -17.17 27.57
N GLU A 129 29.91 -16.01 28.17
CA GLU A 129 30.78 -15.77 29.35
C GLU A 129 30.96 -14.24 29.43
N GLY A 130 30.86 -13.53 30.55
CA GLY A 130 30.63 -13.81 31.96
C GLY A 130 30.54 -12.43 32.64
N ALA A 131 29.75 -12.34 33.71
CA ALA A 131 29.46 -11.10 34.42
C ALA A 131 30.68 -10.48 35.11
N THR A 132 30.72 -9.14 35.22
CA THR A 132 31.01 -8.44 36.49
C THR A 132 30.54 -6.99 36.39
N ALA A 133 29.75 -6.59 37.38
CA ALA A 133 29.32 -5.22 37.63
C ALA A 133 30.34 -4.54 38.53
N THR A 134 30.81 -3.35 38.15
CA THR A 134 31.37 -2.37 39.09
C THR A 134 31.03 -0.96 38.63
N SER A 135 30.24 -0.28 39.47
CA SER A 135 30.00 1.15 39.48
C SER A 135 31.26 1.92 39.89
N SER A 136 31.63 2.97 39.17
CA SER A 136 32.31 4.12 39.78
C SER A 136 32.21 5.37 38.91
N SER A 137 31.52 6.37 39.46
CA SER A 137 31.53 7.76 39.08
C SER A 137 32.93 8.37 39.16
N SER A 138 33.36 9.12 38.14
CA SER A 138 34.19 10.32 38.33
C SER A 138 34.27 11.16 37.05
N ARG A 139 33.88 12.43 37.17
CA ARG A 139 34.29 13.52 36.26
C ARG A 139 35.76 13.87 36.54
N PRO A 140 36.48 14.43 35.55
CA PRO A 140 36.98 15.79 35.77
C PRO A 140 36.83 16.72 34.54
N ARG A 141 37.08 18.01 34.81
CA ARG A 141 36.83 19.22 34.00
C ARG A 141 37.94 19.54 32.98
N ALA A 142 37.49 20.21 31.90
CA ALA A 142 38.07 21.35 31.17
C ALA A 142 39.56 21.38 30.79
N ASP A 143 39.86 21.34 29.48
CA ASP A 143 40.17 22.50 28.63
C ASP A 143 41.06 22.06 27.44
N ALA A 144 40.55 22.22 26.21
CA ALA A 144 41.39 22.48 25.02
C ALA A 144 40.48 22.85 23.85
N SER A 145 40.63 24.10 23.40
CA SER A 145 40.04 24.68 22.21
C SER A 145 40.32 23.87 20.95
N VAL A 146 39.27 23.34 20.32
CA VAL A 146 39.29 22.94 18.91
C VAL A 146 38.10 23.62 18.25
N SER A 147 38.42 24.55 17.36
CA SER A 147 37.49 25.25 16.49
C SER A 147 36.63 24.24 15.71
N PRO A 148 35.29 24.34 15.72
CA PRO A 148 34.49 23.51 14.83
C PRO A 148 34.73 24.00 13.38
N PRO A 149 34.97 23.11 12.41
CA PRO A 149 34.83 23.50 11.02
C PRO A 149 33.36 23.86 10.81
N SER A 150 33.11 25.08 10.35
CA SER A 150 31.82 25.54 9.84
C SER A 150 31.44 24.70 8.62
N ALA A 151 30.92 23.50 8.86
CA ALA A 151 30.16 22.75 7.88
C ALA A 151 28.72 23.25 8.00
N GLU A 152 28.38 24.27 7.23
CA GLU A 152 27.00 24.46 6.78
C GLU A 152 26.67 23.34 5.77
N GLY A 153 26.73 22.09 6.25
CA GLY A 153 26.13 20.95 5.61
C GLY A 153 24.75 20.82 6.21
N SER A 154 23.74 21.36 5.52
CA SER A 154 22.36 20.93 5.75
C SER A 154 22.37 19.41 5.86
N LEU A 155 21.87 18.87 6.99
CA LEU A 155 21.71 17.44 7.28
C LEU A 155 20.70 16.83 6.29
N THR A 156 21.02 16.88 5.00
CA THR A 156 20.32 16.15 3.96
C THR A 156 20.68 14.70 4.18
N ALA A 157 19.91 14.10 5.10
CA ALA A 157 20.00 12.72 5.51
C ALA A 157 20.01 11.86 4.24
N ASN A 158 20.94 10.90 4.18
CA ASN A 158 21.11 9.88 3.13
C ASN A 158 19.84 9.03 2.80
N PHE A 159 18.71 9.40 3.42
CA PHE A 159 17.41 8.78 3.34
C PHE A 159 16.43 9.51 2.42
N LEU A 160 16.59 10.83 2.25
CA LEU A 160 15.80 11.62 1.31
C LEU A 160 16.44 11.55 -0.08
N VAL A 161 15.67 11.16 -1.08
CA VAL A 161 16.08 11.18 -2.48
C VAL A 161 15.33 12.34 -3.15
N PRO A 162 16.03 13.43 -3.54
CA PRO A 162 15.40 14.54 -4.22
C PRO A 162 14.83 14.12 -5.57
N LEU A 163 13.78 14.80 -6.00
CA LEU A 163 13.03 14.49 -7.21
C LEU A 163 12.79 15.78 -8.00
N ASN A 164 13.10 15.78 -9.29
CA ASN A 164 12.79 16.91 -10.18
C ASN A 164 11.50 16.59 -10.95
N VAL A 165 10.38 17.14 -10.50
CA VAL A 165 9.08 16.90 -11.12
C VAL A 165 8.93 17.77 -12.37
N LYS A 166 8.72 17.12 -13.51
CA LYS A 166 8.41 17.77 -14.79
C LYS A 166 6.91 18.04 -14.91
N GLU A 167 6.10 17.06 -14.52
CA GLU A 167 4.66 17.06 -14.70
C GLU A 167 3.98 16.20 -13.62
N LEU A 168 2.86 16.70 -13.11
CA LEU A 168 1.94 15.96 -12.24
C LEU A 168 0.55 15.98 -12.88
N GLU A 169 0.01 14.81 -13.13
CA GLU A 169 -1.36 14.61 -13.59
C GLU A 169 -2.19 13.92 -12.49
N ILE A 170 -3.42 14.39 -12.26
CA ILE A 170 -4.36 13.77 -11.33
C ILE A 170 -5.63 13.41 -12.08
N TRP A 171 -5.92 12.12 -12.13
CA TRP A 171 -7.04 11.54 -12.86
C TRP A 171 -8.14 11.09 -11.89
N GLY A 172 -9.33 11.66 -12.05
CA GLY A 172 -10.53 11.24 -11.33
C GLY A 172 -11.07 9.91 -11.88
N THR A 173 -11.65 9.08 -11.01
CA THR A 173 -12.24 7.78 -11.39
C THR A 173 -13.76 7.82 -11.53
N GLY A 174 -14.33 9.01 -11.76
CA GLY A 174 -15.78 9.24 -11.84
C GLY A 174 -16.40 9.75 -10.54
N ASP A 175 -17.72 9.96 -10.58
CA ASP A 175 -18.56 10.48 -9.50
C ASP A 175 -19.39 9.38 -8.80
N ALA A 176 -20.25 9.75 -7.86
CA ALA A 176 -21.12 8.81 -7.15
C ALA A 176 -22.02 7.99 -8.10
N SER A 177 -22.48 8.59 -9.19
CA SER A 177 -23.26 7.88 -10.22
C SER A 177 -22.44 6.79 -10.91
N THR A 178 -21.19 7.10 -11.25
CA THR A 178 -20.25 6.13 -11.83
C THR A 178 -20.00 4.96 -10.87
N LEU A 179 -19.87 5.25 -9.58
CA LEU A 179 -19.72 4.22 -8.54
C LEU A 179 -20.96 3.34 -8.40
N GLU A 180 -22.16 3.92 -8.36
CA GLU A 180 -23.42 3.17 -8.30
C GLU A 180 -23.61 2.25 -9.51
N GLN A 181 -23.32 2.76 -10.71
CA GLN A 181 -23.34 1.97 -11.93
C GLN A 181 -22.36 0.80 -11.87
N GLN A 182 -21.12 1.03 -11.41
CA GLN A 182 -20.13 -0.01 -11.21
C GLN A 182 -20.60 -1.08 -10.20
N GLN A 183 -21.14 -0.66 -9.06
CA GLN A 183 -21.69 -1.57 -8.04
C GLN A 183 -22.84 -2.41 -8.59
N HIS A 184 -23.73 -1.80 -9.38
CA HIS A 184 -24.84 -2.50 -10.02
C HIS A 184 -24.35 -3.56 -11.01
N LEU A 185 -23.35 -3.23 -11.85
CA LEU A 185 -22.73 -4.17 -12.78
C LEU A 185 -22.05 -5.35 -12.05
N LEU A 186 -21.31 -5.08 -10.98
CA LEU A 186 -20.67 -6.12 -10.16
C LEU A 186 -21.71 -7.04 -9.51
N LYS A 187 -22.80 -6.50 -8.96
CA LYS A 187 -23.90 -7.29 -8.39
C LYS A 187 -24.57 -8.17 -9.46
N GLN A 188 -24.78 -7.65 -10.67
CA GLN A 188 -25.31 -8.46 -11.78
C GLN A 188 -24.36 -9.60 -12.16
N GLN A 189 -23.05 -9.32 -12.26
CA GLN A 189 -22.04 -10.36 -12.56
C GLN A 189 -22.00 -11.44 -11.48
N GLU A 190 -22.04 -11.05 -10.20
CA GLU A 190 -22.04 -12.00 -9.09
C GLU A 190 -23.30 -12.85 -9.08
N LYS A 191 -24.47 -12.25 -9.37
CA LYS A 191 -25.72 -13.01 -9.51
C LYS A 191 -25.63 -14.04 -10.63
N LEU A 192 -25.14 -13.66 -11.82
CA LEU A 192 -24.93 -14.59 -12.93
C LEU A 192 -23.92 -15.69 -12.58
N ARG A 193 -22.86 -15.36 -11.83
CA ARG A 193 -21.86 -16.32 -11.37
C ARG A 193 -22.48 -17.32 -10.39
N GLN A 194 -23.37 -16.87 -9.51
CA GLN A 194 -24.09 -17.73 -8.56
C GLN A 194 -25.10 -18.63 -9.26
N GLU A 195 -25.89 -18.10 -10.21
CA GLU A 195 -26.82 -18.88 -11.04
C GLU A 195 -26.12 -19.99 -11.82
N ARG A 196 -24.86 -19.78 -12.26
CA ARG A 196 -24.06 -20.82 -12.93
C ARG A 196 -23.46 -21.85 -11.97
N ARG A 197 -23.31 -21.50 -10.68
CA ARG A 197 -22.71 -22.37 -9.65
C ARG A 197 -23.75 -23.22 -8.91
N GLN A 198 -24.98 -22.73 -8.80
CA GLN A 198 -26.06 -23.41 -8.10
C GLN A 198 -27.12 -23.85 -9.09
N VAL A 199 -27.47 -25.14 -9.04
CA VAL A 199 -28.62 -25.67 -9.77
C VAL A 199 -29.86 -25.30 -8.97
N ASP A 200 -30.73 -24.47 -9.57
CA ASP A 200 -32.00 -24.09 -8.98
C ASP A 200 -32.95 -25.30 -8.99
N LYS A 201 -33.12 -25.93 -7.80
CA LYS A 201 -33.86 -27.18 -7.64
C LYS A 201 -35.35 -27.03 -7.97
N GLY A 202 -35.95 -25.88 -7.69
CA GLY A 202 -37.36 -25.62 -7.99
C GLY A 202 -37.58 -25.53 -9.50
N ARG A 203 -36.76 -24.73 -10.17
CA ARG A 203 -36.79 -24.58 -11.64
C ARG A 203 -36.56 -25.89 -12.39
N LEU A 204 -35.74 -26.78 -11.84
CA LEU A 204 -35.49 -28.11 -12.42
C LEU A 204 -36.68 -29.08 -12.24
N LEU A 205 -37.53 -28.85 -11.23
CA LEU A 205 -38.73 -29.67 -10.95
C LEU A 205 -39.98 -29.16 -11.69
N ASP A 206 -40.01 -27.89 -12.08
CA ASP A 206 -41.13 -27.27 -12.80
C ASP A 206 -41.21 -27.68 -14.28
N SER A 207 -40.10 -28.11 -14.86
CA SER A 207 -40.02 -28.62 -16.24
C SER A 207 -40.44 -30.09 -16.29
N ASN A 208 -41.60 -30.38 -16.90
CA ASN A 208 -42.16 -31.73 -16.99
C ASN A 208 -41.21 -32.70 -17.72
N PHE A 209 -40.44 -32.19 -18.69
CA PHE A 209 -39.39 -32.93 -19.39
C PHE A 209 -38.25 -33.32 -18.45
N ASP A 210 -37.72 -32.39 -17.66
CA ASP A 210 -36.59 -32.67 -16.76
C ASP A 210 -36.98 -33.65 -15.64
N ARG A 211 -38.23 -33.57 -15.17
CA ARG A 211 -38.78 -34.49 -14.18
C ARG A 211 -38.84 -35.94 -14.68
N GLU A 212 -39.26 -36.16 -15.92
CA GLU A 212 -39.40 -37.50 -16.50
C GLU A 212 -38.08 -38.06 -17.05
N PHE A 213 -37.26 -37.23 -17.69
CA PHE A 213 -36.07 -37.69 -18.44
C PHE A 213 -34.75 -37.59 -17.66
N LEU A 214 -34.60 -36.64 -16.73
CA LEU A 214 -33.35 -36.45 -15.96
C LEU A 214 -33.43 -36.96 -14.52
N LEU A 215 -34.64 -36.93 -13.93
CA LEU A 215 -34.88 -37.23 -12.51
C LEU A 215 -35.75 -38.48 -12.29
N GLY A 216 -35.97 -39.27 -13.34
CA GLY A 216 -36.76 -40.51 -13.35
C GLY A 216 -36.15 -41.59 -12.46
N GLY A 217 -36.27 -41.45 -11.14
CA GLY A 217 -35.79 -42.41 -10.15
C GLY A 217 -35.27 -41.78 -8.85
N THR A 218 -34.95 -40.49 -8.82
CA THR A 218 -34.33 -39.86 -7.64
C THR A 218 -35.31 -39.60 -6.49
N PHE A 219 -36.61 -39.47 -6.76
CA PHE A 219 -37.63 -39.18 -5.73
C PHE A 219 -38.53 -40.36 -5.37
N SER A 220 -38.41 -41.49 -6.09
CA SER A 220 -39.23 -42.69 -5.85
C SER A 220 -38.83 -43.45 -4.58
N ARG A 221 -37.66 -43.14 -3.99
CA ARG A 221 -37.13 -43.73 -2.75
C ARG A 221 -37.66 -43.03 -1.48
N ALA A 222 -38.89 -42.53 -1.49
CA ALA A 222 -39.57 -42.03 -0.28
C ALA A 222 -40.70 -42.95 0.21
N LYS A 223 -41.04 -44.02 -0.53
CA LYS A 223 -41.79 -45.15 0.04
C LYS A 223 -40.80 -46.11 0.69
N GLY A 224 -40.47 -45.85 1.96
CA GLY A 224 -39.86 -46.86 2.81
C GLY A 224 -40.74 -48.11 2.85
N PRO A 225 -40.16 -49.31 3.06
CA PRO A 225 -40.93 -50.54 3.14
C PRO A 225 -41.99 -50.40 4.24
N GLU A 226 -43.22 -50.71 3.87
CA GLU A 226 -44.37 -50.83 4.76
C GLU A 226 -43.96 -51.71 5.96
N ALA A 227 -43.97 -51.14 7.16
CA ALA A 227 -43.68 -51.89 8.37
C ALA A 227 -44.76 -52.97 8.55
N PRO A 228 -44.40 -54.25 8.75
CA PRO A 228 -45.40 -55.29 8.95
C PRO A 228 -46.10 -55.05 10.28
N ALA A 229 -47.44 -55.10 10.25
CA ALA A 229 -48.26 -55.04 11.43
C ALA A 229 -48.02 -56.26 12.33
N VAL A 230 -47.53 -56.02 13.55
CA VAL A 230 -47.68 -56.88 14.74
C VAL A 230 -47.83 -55.98 15.96
#